data_AF-A0A1C9WAS4-F1
#
_entry.id   AF-A0A1C9WAS4-F1
#
_cell.length_a   1.000
_cell.length_b   1.000
_cell.length_c   1.000
_cell.angle_alpha   90.00
_cell.angle_beta   90.00
_cell.angle_gamma   90.00
#
_symmetry.space_group_name_H-M   'P 1'
#
loop_
_entity.id
_entity.type
_entity.pdbx_description
1 polymer ?
#
loop_
_entity_poly.entity_id
_entity_poly.type
_entity_poly.pdbx_seq_one_letter_code
_entity_poly.pdbx_strand_id
1 'polypeptide(L)'
;MDLGRSLATVKERRGWLPRPGTGLPIEFAPSDEIERYRGIVSRIITDVLEYDPEDIFITDGSSLWDFSYAGDSIETLRKRVSKTFNVDISHIESGNIAEIARYIAETKGR
;
A
#
# COMPACT_ATOMS: atom_id res chain seq x y z
N MET A 1 7.95 -35.74 -3.28
CA MET A 1 9.35 -35.30 -3.11
C MET A 1 9.59 -35.10 -1.61
N ASP A 2 10.62 -35.74 -1.06
CA ASP A 2 10.94 -35.67 0.38
C ASP A 2 11.86 -34.46 0.65
N LEU A 3 11.26 -33.36 1.12
CA LEU A 3 11.95 -32.09 1.36
C LEU A 3 13.04 -32.20 2.44
N GLY A 4 12.88 -33.08 3.43
CA GLY A 4 13.81 -33.22 4.55
C GLY A 4 15.18 -33.71 4.12
N ARG A 5 15.22 -34.67 3.18
CA ARG A 5 16.48 -35.21 2.62
C ARG A 5 17.21 -34.21 1.73
N SER A 6 16.47 -33.36 1.02
CA SER A 6 17.02 -32.33 0.12
C SER A 6 17.76 -31.23 0.88
N LEU A 7 17.16 -30.72 1.96
CA LEU A 7 17.76 -29.65 2.77
C LEU A 7 19.03 -30.11 3.52
N ALA A 8 19.06 -31.35 4.00
CA ALA A 8 20.25 -31.93 4.64
C ALA A 8 21.43 -32.03 3.66
N THR A 9 21.16 -32.43 2.42
CA THR A 9 22.16 -32.52 1.35
C THR A 9 22.74 -31.14 0.96
N VAL A 10 21.91 -30.09 0.95
CA VAL A 10 22.34 -28.70 0.69
C VAL A 10 23.21 -28.17 1.84
N LYS A 11 22.92 -28.56 3.09
CA LYS A 11 23.70 -28.16 4.27
C LYS A 11 25.07 -28.84 4.35
N GLU A 12 25.22 -30.06 3.87
CA GLU A 12 26.50 -30.78 3.83
C GLU A 12 27.46 -30.26 2.74
N ARG A 13 26.94 -29.74 1.63
CA ARG A 13 27.73 -29.22 0.50
C ARG A 13 28.19 -27.76 0.65
N ARG A 14 28.37 -27.27 1.88
CA ARG A 14 28.64 -25.85 2.23
C ARG A 14 29.89 -25.26 1.55
N GLY A 15 29.74 -24.84 0.29
CA GLY A 15 30.40 -23.65 -0.24
C GLY A 15 29.64 -22.39 0.18
N TRP A 16 30.22 -21.22 -0.13
CA TRP A 16 29.54 -19.94 0.06
C TRP A 16 28.28 -19.88 -0.83
N LEU A 17 27.10 -19.92 -0.22
CA LEU A 17 25.85 -19.62 -0.89
C LEU A 17 25.54 -18.13 -0.66
N PRO A 18 25.26 -17.35 -1.71
CA PRO A 18 24.78 -15.98 -1.53
C PRO A 18 23.50 -16.01 -0.69
N ARG A 19 23.27 -14.96 0.12
CA ARG A 19 21.99 -14.86 0.82
C ARG A 19 20.86 -14.91 -0.21
N PRO A 20 19.75 -15.62 0.06
CA PRO A 20 18.56 -15.48 -0.75
C PRO A 20 18.22 -13.99 -0.90
N GLY A 21 18.02 -13.55 -2.14
CA GLY A 21 17.78 -12.14 -2.47
C GLY A 21 19.05 -11.28 -2.70
N THR A 22 20.27 -11.82 -2.57
CA THR A 22 21.48 -11.09 -2.99
C THR A 22 21.87 -11.50 -4.41
N GLY A 23 21.71 -10.58 -5.38
CA GLY A 23 22.12 -10.77 -6.77
C GLY A 23 21.10 -10.40 -7.84
N LEU A 24 19.86 -10.10 -7.45
CA LEU A 24 18.85 -9.52 -8.34
C LEU A 24 18.81 -8.00 -8.18
N PRO A 25 18.51 -7.24 -9.25
CA PRO A 25 18.24 -5.81 -9.15
C PRO A 25 17.11 -5.54 -8.16
N ILE A 26 17.22 -4.41 -7.44
CA ILE A 26 16.13 -3.92 -6.60
C ILE A 26 15.08 -3.32 -7.51
N GLU A 27 13.84 -3.81 -7.42
CA GLU A 27 12.68 -3.25 -8.11
C GLU A 27 11.72 -2.64 -7.08
N PHE A 28 11.33 -1.39 -7.31
CA PHE A 28 10.34 -0.71 -6.49
C PHE A 28 8.95 -0.88 -7.10
N ALA A 29 7.93 -0.93 -6.24
CA ALA A 29 6.56 -0.87 -6.72
C ALA A 29 6.28 0.51 -7.36
N PRO A 30 5.45 0.57 -8.41
CA PRO A 30 5.05 1.84 -9.04
C PRO A 30 4.42 2.81 -8.06
N SER A 31 4.59 4.10 -8.31
CA SER A 31 4.04 5.20 -7.50
C SER A 31 3.56 6.38 -8.36
N ASP A 32 3.33 6.14 -9.64
CA ASP A 32 3.05 7.20 -10.63
C ASP A 32 1.69 7.85 -10.39
N GLU A 33 0.68 7.06 -10.03
CA GLU A 33 -0.67 7.57 -9.74
C GLU A 33 -0.70 8.27 -8.38
N ILE A 34 0.00 7.73 -7.38
CA ILE A 34 0.18 8.40 -6.09
C ILE A 34 0.81 9.78 -6.27
N GLU A 35 1.88 9.89 -7.06
CA GLU A 35 2.54 11.17 -7.31
C GLU A 35 1.65 12.12 -8.12
N ARG A 36 0.94 11.61 -9.12
CA ARG A 36 -0.01 12.40 -9.91
C ARG A 36 -1.09 13.06 -9.04
N TYR A 37 -1.59 12.35 -8.02
CA TYR A 37 -2.61 12.86 -7.10
C TYR A 37 -2.07 13.22 -5.72
N ARG A 38 -0.76 13.55 -5.60
CA ARG A 38 -0.06 13.77 -4.32
C ARG A 38 -0.83 14.69 -3.37
N GLY A 39 -1.40 15.78 -3.87
CA GLY A 39 -2.17 16.72 -3.04
C GLY A 39 -3.40 16.11 -2.36
N ILE A 40 -4.12 15.20 -3.03
CA ILE A 40 -5.26 14.49 -2.44
C ILE A 40 -4.76 13.35 -1.54
N VAL A 41 -3.74 12.62 -1.99
CA VAL A 41 -3.14 11.52 -1.23
C VAL A 41 -2.59 12.02 0.11
N SER A 42 -1.81 13.11 0.14
CA SER A 42 -1.31 13.72 1.39
C SER A 42 -2.43 14.09 2.35
N ARG A 43 -3.59 14.53 1.84
CA ARG A 43 -4.76 14.81 2.66
C ARG A 43 -5.45 13.55 3.17
N ILE A 44 -5.50 12.47 2.39
CA ILE A 44 -5.97 11.18 2.89
C ILE A 44 -5.05 10.71 4.03
N ILE A 45 -3.74 10.78 3.85
CA ILE A 45 -2.77 10.37 4.85
C ILE A 45 -2.91 11.19 6.15
N THR A 46 -2.97 12.52 6.02
CA THR A 46 -3.00 13.42 7.17
C THR A 46 -4.39 13.48 7.82
N ASP A 47 -5.44 13.74 7.03
CA ASP A 47 -6.77 14.06 7.54
C ASP A 47 -7.61 12.81 7.84
N VAL A 48 -7.29 11.65 7.23
CA VAL A 48 -8.06 10.41 7.38
C VAL A 48 -7.29 9.37 8.20
N LEU A 49 -6.03 9.14 7.83
CA LEU A 49 -5.18 8.11 8.44
C LEU A 49 -4.38 8.64 9.64
N GLU A 50 -4.33 9.96 9.83
CA GLU A 50 -3.67 10.62 10.96
C GLU A 50 -2.15 10.34 11.04
N TYR A 51 -1.50 10.13 9.89
CA TYR A 51 -0.05 10.02 9.75
C TYR A 51 0.56 11.28 9.14
N ASP A 52 1.86 11.48 9.37
CA ASP A 52 2.66 12.41 8.58
C ASP A 52 2.96 11.79 7.20
N PRO A 53 2.59 12.44 6.07
CA PRO A 53 2.92 11.97 4.73
C PRO A 53 4.41 11.75 4.48
N GLU A 54 5.29 12.43 5.21
CA GLU A 54 6.74 12.31 5.04
C GLU A 54 7.34 11.13 5.84
N ASP A 55 6.58 10.58 6.80
CA ASP A 55 7.00 9.42 7.61
C ASP A 55 6.56 8.07 7.01
N ILE A 56 5.80 8.08 5.91
CA ILE A 56 5.24 6.86 5.32
C ILE A 56 5.62 6.69 3.85
N PHE A 57 5.84 5.43 3.46
CA PHE A 57 6.07 5.07 2.08
C PHE A 57 4.80 4.44 1.49
N ILE A 58 4.20 5.12 0.51
CA ILE A 58 2.99 4.68 -0.19
C ILE A 58 3.29 4.49 -1.68
N THR A 59 2.63 3.49 -2.26
CA THR A 59 2.78 3.09 -3.67
C THR A 59 1.41 2.97 -4.30
N ASP A 60 1.34 2.78 -5.62
CA ASP A 60 0.07 2.59 -6.34
C ASP A 60 -0.68 1.34 -5.87
N GLY A 61 0.02 0.40 -5.20
CA GLY A 61 -0.58 -0.78 -4.58
C GLY A 61 -1.15 -0.56 -3.18
N SER A 62 -0.89 0.58 -2.55
CA SER A 62 -1.30 0.85 -1.16
C SER A 62 -2.81 1.09 -1.05
N SER A 63 -3.38 0.59 0.03
CA SER A 63 -4.82 0.60 0.30
C SER A 63 -5.10 1.02 1.74
N LEU A 64 -6.34 1.43 2.03
CA LEU A 64 -6.79 1.72 3.40
C LEU A 64 -6.61 0.53 4.35
N TRP A 65 -6.59 -0.71 3.83
CA TRP A 65 -6.36 -1.92 4.61
C TRP A 65 -4.95 -2.00 5.20
N ASP A 66 -3.96 -1.45 4.50
CA ASP A 66 -2.57 -1.43 4.97
C ASP A 66 -2.41 -0.53 6.22
N PHE A 67 -3.39 0.33 6.47
CA PHE A 67 -3.41 1.29 7.58
C PHE A 67 -4.53 1.03 8.59
N SER A 68 -5.31 -0.05 8.44
CA SER A 68 -6.35 -0.42 9.40
C SER A 68 -5.76 -1.16 10.60
N TYR A 69 -5.02 -0.44 11.45
CA TYR A 69 -4.48 -0.98 12.70
C TYR A 69 -5.20 -0.39 13.93
N ALA A 70 -5.22 -1.18 15.01
CA ALA A 70 -5.60 -0.78 16.37
C ALA A 70 -6.95 -0.03 16.55
N GLY A 71 -8.02 -0.52 15.92
CA GLY A 71 -9.41 -0.18 16.29
C GLY A 71 -10.27 0.40 15.18
N ASP A 72 -9.66 0.87 14.08
CA ASP A 72 -10.40 1.34 12.93
C ASP A 72 -10.70 0.23 11.94
N SER A 73 -11.99 -0.04 11.75
CA SER A 73 -12.45 -0.88 10.64
C SER A 73 -12.24 -0.15 9.31
N ILE A 74 -12.10 -0.91 8.22
CA ILE A 74 -12.10 -0.35 6.86
C ILE A 74 -13.29 0.58 6.61
N GLU A 75 -14.45 0.22 7.17
CA GLU A 75 -15.69 0.97 7.01
C GLU A 75 -15.62 2.32 7.74
N THR A 76 -14.93 2.37 8.87
CA THR A 76 -14.63 3.61 9.58
C THR A 76 -13.75 4.52 8.70
N LEU A 77 -12.68 3.97 8.13
CA LEU A 77 -11.78 4.72 7.25
C LEU A 77 -12.52 5.24 6.00
N ARG A 78 -13.35 4.39 5.37
CA ARG A 78 -14.19 4.81 4.23
C ARG A 78 -15.12 5.95 4.58
N LYS A 79 -15.82 5.87 5.72
CA LYS A 79 -16.69 6.95 6.20
C LYS A 79 -15.92 8.24 6.46
N ARG A 80 -14.70 8.16 7.01
CA ARG A 80 -13.82 9.33 7.20
C ARG A 80 -13.45 9.95 5.86
N VAL A 81 -13.00 9.17 4.87
CA VAL A 81 -12.71 9.68 3.51
C VAL A 81 -13.94 10.38 2.93
N SER A 82 -15.10 9.69 2.93
CA SER A 82 -16.33 10.24 2.38
C SER A 82 -16.72 11.57 3.04
N LYS A 83 -16.56 11.67 4.36
CA LYS A 83 -16.83 12.89 5.13
C LYS A 83 -15.81 14.00 4.83
N THR A 84 -14.51 13.70 4.83
CA THR A 84 -13.43 14.68 4.63
C THR A 84 -13.49 15.31 3.25
N PHE A 85 -13.82 14.52 2.23
CA PHE A 85 -13.87 14.98 0.84
C PHE A 85 -15.28 15.28 0.34
N ASN A 86 -16.33 14.99 1.12
CA ASN A 86 -17.73 15.13 0.72
C ASN A 86 -18.03 14.41 -0.61
N VAL A 87 -17.63 13.13 -0.70
CA VAL A 87 -17.86 12.24 -1.84
C VAL A 87 -18.31 10.88 -1.33
N ASP A 88 -19.00 10.10 -2.15
CA ASP A 88 -19.26 8.69 -1.83
C ASP A 88 -18.24 7.78 -2.55
N ILE A 89 -17.49 7.01 -1.77
CA ILE A 89 -16.50 6.03 -2.26
C ILE A 89 -16.92 4.58 -1.98
N SER A 90 -18.19 4.34 -1.60
CA SER A 90 -18.70 3.00 -1.26
C SER A 90 -18.49 1.96 -2.36
N HIS A 91 -18.49 2.42 -3.63
CA HIS A 91 -18.26 1.60 -4.82
C HIS A 91 -16.79 1.17 -5.01
N ILE A 92 -15.83 1.77 -4.30
CA ILE A 92 -14.39 1.45 -4.39
C ILE A 92 -14.06 0.36 -3.37
N GLU A 93 -14.41 -0.88 -3.71
CA GLU A 93 -14.26 -2.04 -2.82
C GLU A 93 -12.79 -2.37 -2.52
N SER A 94 -11.88 -2.06 -3.45
CA SER A 94 -10.44 -2.26 -3.30
C SER A 94 -9.88 -1.51 -2.09
N GLY A 95 -10.47 -0.36 -1.74
CA GLY A 95 -9.90 0.56 -0.77
C GLY A 95 -8.54 1.13 -1.22
N ASN A 96 -8.18 1.01 -2.50
CA ASN A 96 -6.91 1.48 -3.03
C ASN A 96 -6.83 3.01 -2.97
N ILE A 97 -5.72 3.54 -2.43
CA ILE A 97 -5.57 4.97 -2.17
C ILE A 97 -5.45 5.76 -3.47
N ALA A 98 -4.74 5.25 -4.48
CA ALA A 98 -4.61 5.90 -5.78
C ALA A 98 -5.96 5.98 -6.52
N GLU A 99 -6.75 4.89 -6.49
CA GLU A 99 -8.09 4.85 -7.08
C GLU A 99 -9.04 5.86 -6.40
N ILE A 100 -9.04 5.90 -5.07
CA ILE A 100 -9.81 6.87 -4.29
C ILE A 100 -9.39 8.30 -4.63
N ALA A 101 -8.08 8.59 -4.66
CA ALA A 101 -7.56 9.92 -4.95
C ALA A 101 -7.94 10.39 -6.36
N ARG A 102 -7.83 9.51 -7.35
CA ARG A 102 -8.27 9.75 -8.73
C ARG A 102 -9.76 10.08 -8.79
N TYR A 103 -10.60 9.28 -8.15
CA TYR A 103 -12.05 9.51 -8.13
C TYR A 103 -12.43 10.85 -7.51
N ILE A 104 -11.78 11.22 -6.39
CA ILE A 104 -11.98 12.54 -5.76
C ILE A 104 -11.59 13.66 -6.72
N ALA A 105 -10.44 13.54 -7.41
CA ALA A 105 -9.98 14.54 -8.37
C ALA A 105 -10.97 14.73 -9.52
N GLU A 106 -11.47 13.63 -10.11
CA GLU A 106 -12.42 13.64 -11.21
C GLU A 106 -13.79 14.19 -10.80
N THR A 107 -14.20 13.98 -9.54
CA THR A 107 -15.49 14.45 -9.01
C THR A 107 -15.47 15.93 -8.65
N LYS A 108 -14.35 16.44 -8.10
CA LYS A 108 -14.21 17.86 -7.71
C LYS A 108 -13.65 18.76 -8.80
N GLY A 109 -13.10 18.19 -9.88
CA GLY A 109 -12.67 18.93 -11.07
C GLY A 109 -13.83 19.32 -12.01
N ARG A 110 -15.07 18.99 -11.65
CA ARG A 110 -16.30 19.45 -12.32
C ARG A 110 -16.97 20.55 -11.52
#